data_AF-A0A956DYQ7-F1
#
_entry.id   AF-A0A956DYQ7-F1
#
_cell.length_a   1.000
_cell.length_b   1.000
_cell.length_c   1.000
_cell.angle_alpha   90.00
_cell.angle_beta   90.00
_cell.angle_gamma   90.00
#
_symmetry.space_group_name_H-M   'P 1'
#
loop_
_entity.id
_entity.type
_entity.pdbx_description
1 polymer ?
#
loop_
_entity_poly.entity_id
_entity_poly.type
_entity_poly.pdbx_seq_one_letter_code
_entity_poly.pdbx_strand_id
1 'polypeptide(L)'
;MAITNQERVGKGMELLRDGLRPFIEREMRLRLSESWGMDVQDTLSDTRLKGDSEDSLQDVAAQRVVRDRHWNNVFKHVLGKAERSLVNEIIEVRNRWAHQKPFSSDDAERALDSMARLLTAVSASQAAEVEKMKLELR
;
A
#
# COMPACT_ATOMS: atom_id res chain seq x y z
N MET A 1 0.50 -9.25 -26.53
CA MET A 1 1.74 -8.54 -26.18
C MET A 1 2.13 -8.97 -24.77
N ALA A 2 3.41 -9.24 -24.52
CA ALA A 2 3.88 -9.54 -23.18
C ALA A 2 3.83 -8.27 -22.32
N ILE A 3 3.26 -8.35 -21.12
CA ILE A 3 3.18 -7.21 -20.18
C ILE A 3 4.60 -6.84 -19.71
N THR A 4 4.91 -5.56 -19.71
CA THR A 4 6.21 -5.06 -19.22
C THR A 4 6.31 -5.17 -17.70
N ASN A 5 7.54 -5.19 -17.17
CA ASN A 5 7.76 -5.17 -15.72
C ASN A 5 7.17 -3.91 -15.07
N GLN A 6 7.20 -2.77 -15.77
CA GLN A 6 6.61 -1.52 -15.33
C GLN A 6 5.09 -1.64 -15.13
N GLU A 7 4.40 -2.23 -16.12
CA GLU A 7 2.94 -2.44 -16.07
C GLU A 7 2.57 -3.47 -15.00
N ARG A 8 3.36 -4.55 -14.86
CA ARG A 8 3.13 -5.58 -13.84
C ARG A 8 3.27 -5.02 -12.42
N VAL A 9 4.29 -4.21 -12.15
CA VAL A 9 4.46 -3.51 -10.87
C VAL A 9 3.33 -2.51 -10.64
N GLY A 10 2.88 -1.81 -11.68
CA GLY A 10 1.71 -0.93 -11.62
C GLY A 10 0.44 -1.67 -11.16
N LYS A 11 0.12 -2.79 -11.81
CA LYS A 11 -1.02 -3.64 -11.45
C LYS A 11 -0.89 -4.20 -10.02
N GLY A 12 0.32 -4.57 -9.60
CA GLY A 12 0.59 -4.97 -8.21
C GLY A 12 0.26 -3.87 -7.20
N MET A 13 0.57 -2.61 -7.51
CA MET A 13 0.23 -1.48 -6.64
C MET A 13 -1.27 -1.18 -6.59
N GLU A 14 -2.00 -1.40 -7.68
CA GLU A 14 -3.47 -1.30 -7.68
C GLU A 14 -4.10 -2.35 -6.75
N LEU A 15 -3.65 -3.59 -6.84
CA LEU A 15 -4.10 -4.64 -5.93
C LEU A 15 -3.70 -4.36 -4.48
N LEU A 16 -2.50 -3.80 -4.26
CA LEU A 16 -2.06 -3.37 -2.95
C LEU A 16 -3.00 -2.30 -2.37
N ARG A 17 -3.35 -1.28 -3.16
CA ARG A 17 -4.31 -0.23 -2.79
C ARG A 17 -5.62 -0.83 -2.31
N ASP A 18 -6.16 -1.75 -3.13
CA ASP A 18 -7.50 -2.28 -2.94
C ASP A 18 -7.56 -3.24 -1.74
N GLY A 19 -6.46 -3.96 -1.47
CA GLY A 19 -6.36 -4.83 -0.30
C GLY A 19 -6.04 -4.10 1.00
N LEU A 20 -5.31 -2.99 0.95
CA LEU A 20 -4.97 -2.21 2.14
C LEU A 20 -6.12 -1.31 2.61
N ARG A 21 -6.97 -0.82 1.70
CA ARG A 21 -8.04 0.13 2.05
C ARG A 21 -8.96 -0.39 3.18
N PRO A 22 -9.57 -1.59 3.09
CA PRO A 22 -10.47 -2.07 4.14
C PRO A 22 -9.76 -2.30 5.48
N PHE A 23 -8.48 -2.67 5.44
CA PHE A 23 -7.65 -2.81 6.63
C PHE A 23 -7.43 -1.45 7.30
N ILE A 24 -7.00 -0.44 6.55
CA ILE A 24 -6.76 0.91 7.06
C ILE A 24 -8.03 1.49 7.68
N GLU A 25 -9.16 1.44 6.98
CA GLU A 25 -10.44 1.95 7.47
C GLU A 25 -10.86 1.25 8.77
N ARG A 26 -10.76 -0.09 8.81
CA ARG A 26 -11.13 -0.86 10.01
C ARG A 26 -10.27 -0.49 11.21
N GLU A 27 -8.94 -0.50 11.06
CA GLU A 27 -8.05 -0.21 12.19
C GLU A 27 -8.17 1.24 12.67
N MET A 28 -8.35 2.20 11.74
CA MET A 28 -8.58 3.61 12.09
C MET A 28 -9.92 3.78 12.83
N ARG A 29 -11.01 3.17 12.35
CA ARG A 29 -12.32 3.21 13.04
C ARG A 29 -12.28 2.56 14.42
N LEU A 30 -11.57 1.43 14.57
CA LEU A 30 -11.44 0.73 15.85
C LEU A 30 -10.68 1.56 16.90
N ARG A 31 -9.71 2.38 16.47
CA ARG A 31 -8.83 3.14 17.39
C ARG A 31 -9.26 4.59 17.59
N LEU A 32 -9.80 5.22 16.56
CA LEU A 32 -10.18 6.65 16.55
C LEU A 32 -11.70 6.85 16.60
N SER A 33 -12.50 5.78 16.60
CA SER A 33 -13.97 5.84 16.69
C SER A 33 -14.57 6.75 15.60
N GLU A 34 -15.45 7.69 15.95
CA GLU A 34 -16.12 8.59 14.99
C GLU A 34 -15.22 9.69 14.41
N SER A 35 -14.07 10.00 15.04
CA SER A 35 -13.17 11.07 14.54
C SER A 35 -12.26 10.64 13.40
N TRP A 36 -12.22 9.35 13.06
CA TRP A 36 -11.26 8.79 12.11
C TRP A 36 -11.22 9.54 10.75
N GLY A 37 -12.38 10.01 10.26
CA GLY A 37 -12.46 10.78 9.01
C GLY A 37 -11.78 12.15 9.12
N MET A 38 -12.00 12.85 10.23
CA MET A 38 -11.32 14.12 10.52
C MET A 38 -9.82 13.91 10.72
N ASP A 39 -9.41 12.83 11.40
CA ASP A 39 -7.99 12.50 11.57
C ASP A 39 -7.29 12.22 10.22
N VAL A 40 -7.97 11.54 9.29
CA VAL A 40 -7.46 11.33 7.92
C VAL A 40 -7.36 12.66 7.17
N GLN A 41 -8.37 13.52 7.26
CA GLN A 41 -8.36 14.84 6.62
C GLN A 41 -7.26 15.75 7.18
N ASP A 42 -7.08 15.77 8.50
CA ASP A 42 -6.03 16.54 9.18
C ASP A 42 -4.64 16.03 8.79
N THR A 43 -4.46 14.70 8.76
CA THR A 43 -3.23 14.04 8.32
C THR A 43 -2.84 14.38 6.88
N LEU A 44 -3.83 14.63 6.01
CA LEU A 44 -3.59 14.95 4.61
C LEU A 44 -3.62 16.46 4.32
N SER A 45 -3.97 17.29 5.32
CA SER A 45 -4.23 18.73 5.15
C SER A 45 -3.03 19.54 4.65
N ASP A 46 -1.82 19.12 5.02
CA ASP A 46 -0.54 19.70 4.60
C ASP A 46 0.04 19.07 3.33
N THR A 47 -0.68 18.12 2.73
CA THR A 47 -0.27 17.43 1.50
C THR A 47 -1.12 17.87 0.31
N ARG A 48 -0.64 17.60 -0.90
CA ARG A 48 -1.43 17.81 -2.14
C ARG A 48 -2.55 16.77 -2.33
N LEU A 49 -2.77 15.90 -1.35
CA LEU A 49 -3.72 14.78 -1.36
C LEU A 49 -5.00 15.09 -0.57
N LYS A 50 -5.25 16.37 -0.30
CA LYS A 50 -6.44 16.85 0.41
C LYS A 50 -7.71 16.48 -0.36
N GLY A 51 -8.61 15.78 0.30
CA GLY A 51 -9.91 15.33 -0.23
C GLY A 51 -10.81 14.86 0.92
N ASP A 52 -12.01 14.38 0.58
CA ASP A 52 -12.86 13.71 1.57
C ASP A 52 -12.20 12.41 2.05
N SER A 53 -12.37 12.06 3.34
CA SER A 53 -11.61 10.98 3.97
C SER A 53 -11.71 9.63 3.25
N GLU A 54 -12.87 9.35 2.65
CA GLU A 54 -13.13 8.09 1.92
C GLU A 54 -12.59 8.14 0.48
N ASP A 55 -12.68 9.29 -0.19
CA ASP A 55 -12.11 9.51 -1.53
C ASP A 55 -10.57 9.58 -1.50
N SER A 56 -9.99 10.17 -0.45
CA SER A 56 -8.54 10.24 -0.29
C SER A 56 -7.91 8.85 -0.18
N LEU A 57 -8.56 7.86 0.45
CA LEU A 57 -8.02 6.50 0.56
C LEU A 57 -8.05 5.70 -0.75
N GLN A 58 -8.61 6.25 -1.84
CA GLN A 58 -8.48 5.70 -3.18
C GLN A 58 -7.10 5.95 -3.81
N ASP A 59 -6.23 6.74 -3.18
CA ASP A 59 -4.85 6.93 -3.61
C ASP A 59 -3.88 6.14 -2.71
N VAL A 60 -3.03 5.31 -3.32
CA VAL A 60 -1.91 4.60 -2.65
C VAL A 60 -0.99 5.57 -1.92
N ALA A 61 -0.78 6.77 -2.46
CA ALA A 61 0.03 7.80 -1.83
C ALA A 61 -0.63 8.32 -0.54
N ALA A 62 -1.94 8.50 -0.50
CA ALA A 62 -2.64 8.93 0.70
C ALA A 62 -2.66 7.81 1.76
N GLN A 63 -2.95 6.57 1.36
CA GLN A 63 -2.85 5.40 2.25
C GLN A 63 -1.46 5.27 2.88
N ARG A 64 -0.42 5.56 2.10
CA ARG A 64 0.96 5.61 2.61
C ARG A 64 1.12 6.66 3.69
N VAL A 65 0.72 7.92 3.46
CA VAL A 65 0.88 9.01 4.44
C VAL A 65 0.12 8.69 5.72
N VAL A 66 -1.14 8.28 5.60
CA VAL A 66 -1.99 7.91 6.74
C VAL A 66 -1.32 6.82 7.57
N ARG A 67 -0.88 5.73 6.92
CA ARG A 67 -0.20 4.62 7.62
C ARG A 67 1.09 5.06 8.30
N ASP A 68 1.83 5.97 7.68
CA ASP A 68 3.09 6.46 8.23
C ASP A 68 2.87 7.31 9.49
N ARG A 69 1.95 8.28 9.43
CA ARG A 69 1.66 9.18 10.56
C ARG A 69 0.95 8.47 11.70
N HIS A 70 0.06 7.53 11.39
CA HIS A 70 -0.69 6.76 12.38
C HIS A 70 -0.02 5.43 12.75
N TRP A 71 1.23 5.20 12.34
CA TRP A 71 1.94 3.95 12.63
C TRP A 71 1.97 3.65 14.13
N ASN A 72 2.38 4.62 14.94
CA ASN A 72 2.56 4.41 16.37
C ASN A 72 1.25 4.37 17.17
N ASN A 73 0.15 4.90 16.64
CA ASN A 73 -1.10 5.04 17.38
C ASN A 73 -2.15 4.01 16.93
N VAL A 74 -2.04 3.52 15.69
CA VAL A 74 -3.01 2.59 15.09
C VAL A 74 -2.31 1.30 14.68
N PHE A 75 -1.37 1.37 13.74
CA PHE A 75 -0.90 0.17 13.03
C PHE A 75 0.10 -0.68 13.80
N LYS A 76 0.90 -0.13 14.72
CA LYS A 76 1.88 -0.89 15.53
C LYS A 76 1.26 -1.99 16.39
N HIS A 77 -0.06 -1.92 16.61
CA HIS A 77 -0.79 -2.88 17.43
C HIS A 77 -1.18 -4.13 16.65
N VAL A 78 -1.09 -4.10 15.32
CA VAL A 78 -1.48 -5.19 14.42
C VAL A 78 -0.32 -5.61 13.52
N LEU A 79 0.52 -4.64 13.12
CA LEU A 79 1.69 -4.85 12.26
C LEU A 79 2.98 -4.68 13.07
N GLY A 80 3.93 -5.58 12.87
CA GLY A 80 5.22 -5.58 13.52
C GLY A 80 6.30 -4.84 12.74
N LYS A 81 7.55 -5.05 13.16
CA LYS A 81 8.73 -4.42 12.55
C LYS A 81 8.96 -4.90 11.11
N ALA A 82 8.65 -6.17 10.81
CA ALA A 82 8.84 -6.73 9.49
C ALA A 82 7.92 -6.04 8.46
N GLU A 83 6.65 -5.85 8.81
CA GLU A 83 5.67 -5.18 7.97
C GLU A 83 6.02 -3.71 7.76
N ARG A 84 6.59 -3.04 8.78
CA ARG A 84 7.13 -1.69 8.63
C ARG A 84 8.23 -1.61 7.58
N SER A 85 9.14 -2.59 7.57
CA SER A 85 10.19 -2.68 6.57
C SER A 85 9.62 -2.91 5.16
N LEU A 86 8.63 -3.81 5.02
CA LEU A 86 7.93 -4.02 3.73
C LEU A 86 7.24 -2.76 3.23
N VAL A 87 6.60 -2.01 4.12
CA VAL A 87 5.99 -0.73 3.82
C VAL A 87 7.01 0.26 3.24
N ASN A 88 8.19 0.37 3.85
CA ASN A 88 9.24 1.27 3.37
C ASN A 88 9.79 0.84 2.00
N GLU A 89 9.95 -0.46 1.79
CA GLU A 89 10.39 -1.00 0.50
C GLU A 89 9.38 -0.70 -0.63
N ILE A 90 8.09 -0.92 -0.37
CA ILE A 90 7.01 -0.61 -1.34
C ILE A 90 6.97 0.89 -1.67
N ILE A 91 7.27 1.75 -0.71
CA ILE A 91 7.37 3.19 -0.93
C ILE A 91 8.46 3.50 -1.96
N GLU A 92 9.63 2.87 -1.84
CA GLU A 92 10.73 3.05 -2.79
C GLU A 92 10.36 2.53 -4.18
N VAL A 93 9.71 1.36 -4.25
CA VAL A 93 9.17 0.79 -5.49
C VAL A 93 8.19 1.76 -6.16
N ARG A 94 7.23 2.31 -5.40
CA ARG A 94 6.26 3.28 -5.93
C ARG A 94 6.94 4.54 -6.44
N ASN A 95 7.89 5.09 -5.69
CA ASN A 95 8.64 6.28 -6.12
C ASN A 95 9.41 6.01 -7.42
N ARG A 96 10.04 4.84 -7.53
CA ARG A 96 10.73 4.37 -8.75
C ARG A 96 9.75 4.27 -9.93
N TRP A 97 8.59 3.64 -9.71
CA TRP A 97 7.55 3.49 -10.72
C TRP A 97 6.98 4.83 -11.19
N ALA A 98 6.68 5.75 -10.26
CA ALA A 98 6.15 7.07 -10.57
C ALA A 98 7.13 7.92 -11.39
N HIS A 99 8.44 7.67 -11.26
CA HIS A 99 9.48 8.33 -12.03
C HIS A 99 9.85 7.58 -13.33
N GLN A 100 9.07 6.56 -13.72
CA GLN A 100 9.29 5.72 -14.91
C GLN A 100 10.70 5.14 -15.01
N LYS A 101 11.32 4.84 -13.86
CA LYS A 101 12.62 4.16 -13.85
C LYS A 101 12.43 2.69 -14.24
N PRO A 102 13.34 2.10 -15.04
CA PRO A 102 13.20 0.72 -15.49
C PRO A 102 13.25 -0.26 -14.32
N PHE A 103 12.48 -1.35 -14.45
CA PHE A 103 12.51 -2.50 -13.54
C PHE A 103 13.11 -3.71 -14.25
N SER A 104 14.16 -4.28 -13.67
CA SER A 104 14.61 -5.63 -14.04
C SER A 104 13.55 -6.67 -13.63
N SER A 105 13.67 -7.90 -14.12
CA SER A 105 12.78 -8.99 -13.70
C SER A 105 12.92 -9.28 -12.20
N ASP A 106 14.15 -9.24 -11.68
CA ASP A 106 14.43 -9.43 -10.25
C ASP A 106 13.83 -8.30 -9.39
N ASP A 107 13.92 -7.04 -9.85
CA ASP A 107 13.28 -5.91 -9.16
C ASP A 107 11.75 -6.07 -9.14
N ALA A 108 11.16 -6.53 -10.25
CA ALA A 108 9.73 -6.74 -10.35
C ALA A 108 9.26 -7.91 -9.48
N GLU A 109 10.00 -9.03 -9.46
CA GLU A 109 9.72 -10.17 -8.57
C GLU A 109 9.78 -9.74 -7.10
N ARG A 110 10.83 -9.00 -6.72
CA ARG A 110 11.01 -8.49 -5.34
C ARG A 110 9.89 -7.53 -4.95
N ALA A 111 9.51 -6.62 -5.84
CA ALA A 111 8.41 -5.70 -5.62
C ALA A 111 7.08 -6.43 -5.35
N LEU A 112 6.75 -7.41 -6.19
CA LEU A 112 5.53 -8.21 -6.04
C LEU A 112 5.55 -9.08 -4.79
N ASP A 113 6.70 -9.67 -4.44
CA ASP A 113 6.86 -10.44 -3.20
C ASP A 113 6.58 -9.58 -1.96
N SER A 114 7.14 -8.36 -1.92
CA SER A 114 6.91 -7.42 -0.82
C SER A 114 5.45 -7.00 -0.71
N MET A 115 4.78 -6.77 -1.84
CA MET A 115 3.33 -6.49 -1.88
C MET A 115 2.50 -7.69 -1.39
N ALA A 116 2.78 -8.90 -1.87
CA ALA A 116 2.08 -10.11 -1.48
C ALA A 116 2.22 -10.42 0.02
N ARG A 117 3.43 -10.26 0.58
CA ARG A 117 3.68 -10.44 2.02
C ARG A 117 2.90 -9.44 2.86
N LEU A 118 2.90 -8.15 2.47
CA LEU A 118 2.16 -7.13 3.21
C LEU A 118 0.63 -7.38 3.14
N LEU A 119 0.12 -7.75 1.96
CA LEU A 119 -1.30 -8.11 1.78
C LEU A 119 -1.67 -9.34 2.61
N THR A 120 -0.79 -10.34 2.68
CA THR A 120 -0.99 -11.53 3.51
C THR A 120 -1.03 -11.17 5.00
N ALA A 121 -0.14 -10.29 5.47
CA ALA A 121 -0.10 -9.85 6.85
C ALA A 121 -1.41 -9.14 7.29
N VAL A 122 -2.09 -8.48 6.36
CA VAL A 122 -3.40 -7.85 6.62
C VAL A 122 -4.61 -8.72 6.25
N SER A 123 -4.37 -9.99 5.86
CA SER A 123 -5.40 -10.93 5.40
C SER A 123 -6.22 -10.43 4.20
N ALA A 124 -5.59 -9.70 3.28
CA ALA A 124 -6.22 -9.22 2.05
C ALA A 124 -6.24 -10.31 0.97
N SER A 125 -7.40 -10.54 0.35
CA SER A 125 -7.58 -11.57 -0.69
C SER A 125 -6.76 -11.31 -1.95
N GLN A 126 -6.42 -10.04 -2.21
CA GLN A 126 -5.57 -9.58 -3.31
C GLN A 126 -4.15 -10.19 -3.27
N ALA A 127 -3.70 -10.69 -2.11
CA ALA A 127 -2.41 -11.36 -1.98
C ALA A 127 -2.24 -12.51 -2.99
N ALA A 128 -3.30 -13.29 -3.24
CA ALA A 128 -3.25 -14.43 -4.15
C ALA A 128 -3.03 -14.02 -5.61
N GLU A 129 -3.64 -12.91 -6.05
CA GLU A 129 -3.48 -12.40 -7.40
C GLU A 129 -2.09 -11.79 -7.60
N VAL A 130 -1.54 -11.09 -6.60
CA VAL A 130 -0.15 -10.60 -6.63
C VAL A 130 0.84 -11.75 -6.69
N GLU A 131 0.61 -12.82 -5.92
CA GLU A 131 1.46 -14.01 -5.93
C GLU A 131 1.43 -14.72 -7.30
N LYS A 132 0.25 -14.82 -7.92
CA LYS A 132 0.12 -15.36 -9.28
C LYS A 132 0.93 -14.55 -10.29
N MET A 133 0.82 -13.21 -10.27
CA MET A 133 1.60 -12.35 -11.16
C MET A 133 3.12 -12.48 -10.95
N LYS A 134 3.55 -12.75 -9.70
CA LYS A 134 4.94 -13.03 -9.37
C LYS A 134 5.42 -14.35 -9.99
N LEU A 135 4.60 -15.41 -9.93
CA LEU A 135 4.94 -16.71 -10.52
C LEU A 135 5.02 -16.65 -12.05
N GLU A 136 4.23 -15.80 -12.70
CA GLU A 136 4.25 -15.58 -14.16
C GLU A 136 5.50 -14.83 -14.66
N LEU A 137 6.40 -14.37 -13.77
CA LEU A 137 7.70 -13.79 -14.15
C LEU A 137 8.79 -14.85 -14.38
N ARG A 138 8.56 -16.09 -13.94
CA ARG A 138 9.49 -17.22 -14.06
C ARG A 138 9.20 -18.06 -15.30
#